data_AF-A0A2S2CTV5-F1
#
_entry.id   AF-A0A2S2CTV5-F1
#
_cell.length_a   1.000
_cell.length_b   1.000
_cell.length_c   1.000
_cell.angle_alpha   90.00
_cell.angle_beta   90.00
_cell.angle_gamma   90.00
#
_symmetry.space_group_name_H-M   'P 1'
#
loop_
_entity.id
_entity.type
_entity.pdbx_description
1 polymer ?
#
loop_
_entity_poly.entity_id
_entity_poly.type
_entity_poly.pdbx_seq_one_letter_code
_entity_poly.pdbx_strand_id
1 'polypeptide(L)' 'MSFFSSLEPWQLYLFISLVLTYSMVAGGWVLAKAGRSPLWILLLLIPYVNVLAVWAFAYIRWPFVDGRRGE' A
#
# COMPACT_ATOMS: atom_id res chain seq x y z
N MET A 1 19.04 -10.49 -15.83
CA MET A 1 17.91 -10.41 -14.87
C MET A 1 17.04 -11.66 -15.04
N SER A 2 17.33 -12.77 -14.35
CA SER A 2 16.50 -13.99 -14.47
C SER A 2 16.35 -14.77 -13.15
N PHE A 3 16.54 -14.11 -12.00
CA PHE A 3 16.32 -14.75 -10.69
C PHE A 3 14.88 -15.28 -10.57
N PHE A 4 13.90 -14.54 -11.11
CA PHE A 4 12.51 -14.95 -11.12
C PHE A 4 12.24 -16.13 -12.06
N SER A 5 13.04 -16.32 -13.11
CA SER A 5 12.89 -17.40 -14.08
C SER A 5 13.42 -18.75 -13.56
N SER A 6 14.28 -18.71 -12.53
CA SER A 6 14.81 -19.90 -11.87
C SER A 6 13.94 -20.43 -10.72
N LEU A 7 12.90 -19.69 -10.32
CA LEU A 7 12.00 -20.08 -9.24
C LEU A 7 10.93 -21.03 -9.76
N GLU A 8 10.60 -22.05 -8.97
CA GLU A 8 9.45 -22.90 -9.26
C GLU A 8 8.15 -22.08 -9.20
N PRO A 9 7.11 -22.43 -9.98
CA PRO A 9 5.87 -21.68 -10.02
C PRO A 9 5.23 -21.46 -8.64
N TRP A 10 5.32 -22.46 -7.75
CA TRP A 10 4.78 -22.35 -6.40
C TRP A 10 5.52 -21.31 -5.54
N GLN A 11 6.84 -21.18 -5.70
CA GLN A 11 7.66 -20.20 -5.00
C GLN A 11 7.32 -18.78 -5.48
N LEU A 12 7.15 -18.62 -6.80
CA LEU A 12 6.69 -17.37 -7.39
C LEU A 12 5.32 -16.95 -6.87
N TYR A 13 4.35 -17.86 -6.86
CA TYR A 13 3.01 -17.55 -6.34
C TYR A 13 3.03 -17.22 -4.84
N LEU A 14 3.84 -17.93 -4.06
CA LEU A 14 4.02 -17.62 -2.65
C LEU A 14 4.60 -16.22 -2.48
N PHE A 15 5.67 -15.87 -3.20
CA PHE A 15 6.30 -14.55 -3.11
C PHE A 15 5.33 -13.43 -3.52
N ILE A 16 4.62 -13.60 -4.63
CA ILE A 16 3.59 -12.65 -5.09
C ILE A 16 2.50 -12.47 -4.04
N SER A 17 1.99 -13.57 -3.46
CA SER A 17 0.97 -13.50 -2.41
C SER A 17 1.45 -12.75 -1.16
N LEU A 18 2.73 -12.92 -0.80
CA LEU A 18 3.34 -12.29 0.37
C LEU A 18 3.48 -10.77 0.15
N VAL A 19 4.00 -10.37 -1.01
CA VAL A 19 4.12 -8.97 -1.41
C VAL A 19 2.75 -8.30 -1.51
N LEU A 20 1.76 -8.98 -2.09
CA LEU A 20 0.40 -8.46 -2.22
C LEU A 20 -0.24 -8.25 -0.84
N THR A 21 -0.17 -9.26 0.02
CA THR A 21 -0.71 -9.21 1.38
C THR A 21 -0.05 -8.10 2.18
N TYR A 22 1.28 -8.01 2.14
CA TYR A 22 2.03 -6.94 2.80
C TYR A 22 1.59 -5.55 2.32
N SER A 23 1.45 -5.36 1.01
CA SER A 23 1.05 -4.08 0.42
C SER A 23 -0.38 -3.70 0.84
N MET A 24 -1.30 -4.65 0.88
CA MET A 24 -2.68 -4.44 1.34
C MET A 24 -2.73 -4.04 2.82
N VAL A 25 -1.99 -4.75 3.68
CA VAL A 25 -1.95 -4.45 5.12
C VAL A 25 -1.29 -3.09 5.36
N ALA A 26 -0.13 -2.84 4.74
CA ALA A 26 0.62 -1.60 4.92
C ALA A 26 -0.18 -0.38 4.46
N GLY A 27 -0.79 -0.42 3.27
CA GLY A 27 -1.55 0.73 2.81
C GLY A 27 -2.89 0.88 3.54
N GLY A 28 -3.54 -0.20 3.97
CA GLY A 28 -4.73 -0.11 4.84
C GLY A 28 -4.41 0.58 6.17
N TRP A 29 -3.22 0.31 6.72
CA TRP A 29 -2.72 0.98 7.92
C TRP A 29 -2.38 2.45 7.69
N VAL A 30 -1.77 2.79 6.55
CA VAL A 30 -1.53 4.19 6.14
C VAL A 30 -2.84 4.96 6.00
N LEU A 31 -3.86 4.34 5.39
CA LEU A 31 -5.20 4.92 5.23
C LEU A 31 -5.91 5.15 6.55
N ALA A 32 -5.80 4.21 7.50
CA ALA A 32 -6.32 4.37 8.84
C ALA A 32 -5.68 5.57 9.56
N LYS A 33 -4.36 5.77 9.39
CA LYS A 33 -3.65 6.95 9.92
C LYS A 33 -4.02 8.25 9.22
N ALA A 34 -4.36 8.18 7.93
CA ALA A 34 -4.89 9.31 7.17
C ALA A 34 -6.34 9.67 7.55
N GLY A 35 -7.01 8.87 8.41
CA GLY A 35 -8.39 9.12 8.84
C GLY A 35 -9.44 8.79 7.76
N ARG A 36 -9.07 8.01 6.74
CA ARG A 36 -9.96 7.62 5.65
C ARG A 36 -10.31 6.13 5.74
N SER A 37 -11.44 5.74 5.16
CA SER A 37 -11.87 4.34 5.15
C SER A 37 -10.77 3.42 4.59
N PRO A 38 -10.43 2.29 5.25
CA PRO A 38 -9.41 1.37 4.75
C PRO A 38 -9.69 0.83 3.35
N LEU A 39 -10.95 0.85 2.89
CA LEU A 39 -11.38 0.36 1.59
C LEU A 39 -10.72 1.07 0.40
N TRP A 40 -10.22 2.29 0.58
CA TRP A 40 -9.48 3.02 -0.45
C TRP A 40 -8.16 2.30 -0.84
N ILE A 41 -7.72 1.32 -0.04
CA ILE A 41 -6.57 0.48 -0.36
C ILE A 41 -6.75 -0.32 -1.64
N LEU A 42 -8.00 -0.60 -2.01
CA LEU A 42 -8.33 -1.34 -3.22
C LEU A 42 -7.87 -0.60 -4.49
N LEU A 43 -7.69 0.72 -4.42
CA LEU A 43 -7.12 1.49 -5.53
C LEU A 43 -5.65 1.13 -5.81
N LEU A 44 -4.90 0.59 -4.82
CA LEU A 44 -3.54 0.09 -5.05
C LEU A 44 -3.50 -1.20 -5.88
N LEU A 45 -4.62 -1.94 -5.96
CA LEU A 45 -4.71 -3.13 -6.81
C LEU A 45 -4.78 -2.77 -8.29
N ILE A 46 -5.18 -1.53 -8.62
CA ILE A 46 -5.27 -1.05 -9.99
C ILE A 46 -3.89 -0.49 -10.38
N PRO A 47 -3.21 -1.07 -11.39
CA PRO A 47 -1.93 -0.54 -11.86
C PRO A 47 -2.09 0.91 -12.33
N TYR A 48 -1.04 1.71 -12.18
CA TYR A 48 -0.99 3.17 -12.41
C TYR A 48 -1.75 4.01 -11.37
N VAL A 49 -2.93 3.56 -10.92
CA VAL A 49 -3.66 4.22 -9.84
C VAL A 49 -2.89 4.12 -8.53
N ASN A 50 -2.13 3.05 -8.33
CA ASN A 50 -1.21 2.89 -7.21
C ASN A 50 -0.22 4.05 -7.05
N VAL A 51 0.38 4.53 -8.15
CA VAL A 51 1.33 5.67 -8.14
C VAL A 51 0.60 6.95 -7.73
N LEU A 52 -0.59 7.20 -8.29
CA LEU A 52 -1.41 8.37 -7.94
C LEU A 52 -1.89 8.30 -6.49
N ALA A 53 -2.24 7.12 -5.97
CA ALA A 53 -2.64 6.92 -4.59
C ALA A 53 -1.48 7.21 -3.64
N VAL A 54 -0.29 6.66 -3.90
CA VAL A 54 0.92 6.96 -3.12
C VAL A 54 1.25 8.45 -3.16
N TRP A 55 1.17 9.06 -4.34
CA TRP A 55 1.36 10.50 -4.51
C TRP A 55 0.34 11.30 -3.68
N ALA A 56 -0.95 10.99 -3.78
CA ALA A 56 -1.99 11.65 -3.01
C ALA A 56 -1.78 11.49 -1.49
N PHE A 57 -1.39 10.30 -1.01
CA PHE A 57 -1.09 10.08 0.40
C PHE A 57 0.14 10.86 0.89
N ALA A 58 1.11 11.14 0.01
CA ALA A 58 2.28 11.93 0.36
C ALA A 58 1.93 13.42 0.59
N TYR A 59 0.91 13.94 -0.10
CA TYR A 59 0.51 15.36 0.00
C TYR A 59 -0.75 15.62 0.82
N ILE A 60 -1.53 14.59 1.16
CA ILE A 60 -2.69 14.77 2.05
C ILE A 60 -2.23 15.18 3.44
N ARG A 61 -3.06 15.91 4.19
CA ARG A 61 -2.80 16.19 5.60
C ARG A 61 -3.02 14.93 6.42
N TRP A 62 -2.13 14.66 7.35
CA TRP A 62 -2.19 13.47 8.19
C TRP A 62 -2.83 13.85 9.53
N PRO A 63 -4.13 13.59 9.75
CA PRO A 63 -4.84 14.06 10.94
C PRO A 63 -4.20 13.56 12.24
N PHE A 64 -3.58 12.38 12.23
CA PHE A 64 -2.87 11.83 13.39
C PHE A 64 -1.56 12.59 13.73
N VAL A 65 -0.94 13.23 12.74
CA VAL A 65 0.32 14.00 12.92
C VAL A 65 -0.02 15.46 13.23
N ASP A 66 -0.93 16.05 12.45
CA ASP A 66 -1.30 17.47 12.57
C ASP A 66 -2.19 17.75 13.80
N GLY A 67 -3.01 16.78 14.23
CA GLY A 67 -3.91 16.93 15.38
C GLY A 67 -3.20 17.08 16.73
N ARG A 68 -1.91 16.76 16.84
CA ARG A 68 -1.11 16.92 18.08
C ARG A 68 -0.38 18.25 18.22
N ARG A 69 -0.40 19.11 17.19
CA ARG A 69 0.41 20.34 17.15
C ARG A 69 -0.41 21.62 17.33
N GLY A 70 -1.69 21.49 17.68
CA GLY A 70 -2.64 22.60 17.80
C GLY A 70 -3.19 22.85 19.20
N GLU A 71 -2.48 22.44 20.25
CA GLU A 71 -2.75 22.86 21.64
C GLU A 71 -1.77 23.96 22.07
#